data_AF-A0AAW4L1X7-F1
#
_entry.id   AF-A0AAW4L1X7-F1
#
_cell.length_a   1.000
_cell.length_b   1.000
_cell.length_c   1.000
_cell.angle_alpha   90.00
_cell.angle_beta   90.00
_cell.angle_gamma   90.00
#
_symmetry.space_group_name_H-M   'P 1'
#
loop_
_entity.id
_entity.type
_entity.pdbx_description
1 polymer ?
#
loop_
_entity_poly.entity_id
_entity_poly.type
_entity_poly.pdbx_seq_one_letter_code
_entity_poly.pdbx_strand_id
1 'polypeptide(L)'
;MRILHYCLLFLLAAEPAIAAHKHLEKEYQKEWCDDHFYKMEYPLEDGSHIDCLTETHAVEVEFAPKWAESVGQSLYYALKTGKQPGVVLILESSKDRKFLERLQAVADGYGIAVWTMRPGDLKR
;
A
#
# COMPACT_ATOMS: atom_id res chain seq x y z
N MET A 1 -53.45 24.86 25.08
CA MET A 1 -53.20 23.90 23.99
C MET A 1 -51.77 24.15 23.50
N ARG A 2 -50.73 23.44 23.97
CA ARG A 2 -50.28 22.14 23.45
C ARG A 2 -50.54 22.03 21.93
N ILE A 3 -49.52 22.25 21.08
CA ILE A 3 -48.85 21.13 20.43
C ILE A 3 -47.34 21.44 20.31
N LEU A 4 -46.58 20.59 20.98
CA LEU A 4 -45.16 20.35 20.85
C LEU A 4 -44.93 19.70 19.47
N HIS A 5 -44.48 20.45 18.47
CA HIS A 5 -44.01 19.86 17.20
C HIS A 5 -42.49 19.80 17.26
N TYR A 6 -42.00 18.60 17.60
CA TYR A 6 -40.63 18.17 17.39
C TYR A 6 -40.24 18.49 15.94
N CYS A 7 -39.47 19.55 15.74
CA CYS A 7 -38.79 19.75 14.48
C CYS A 7 -37.66 18.72 14.46
N LEU A 8 -37.94 17.61 13.78
CA LEU A 8 -37.05 16.48 13.57
C LEU A 8 -35.72 17.03 13.00
N LEU A 9 -34.68 17.04 13.84
CA LEU A 9 -33.30 17.26 13.42
C LEU A 9 -32.93 16.11 12.47
N PHE A 10 -33.10 16.33 11.17
CA PHE A 10 -32.41 15.55 10.14
C PHE A 10 -30.92 15.88 10.27
N LEU A 11 -30.21 15.14 11.11
CA LEU A 11 -28.77 14.97 10.95
C LEU A 11 -28.58 14.29 9.58
N LEU A 12 -28.31 15.08 8.54
CA LEU A 12 -27.61 14.57 7.36
C LEU A 12 -26.23 14.14 7.84
N ALA A 13 -26.07 12.85 8.14
CA ALA A 13 -24.75 12.24 8.17
C ALA A 13 -24.20 12.35 6.74
N ALA A 14 -23.35 13.35 6.49
CA ALA A 14 -22.53 13.36 5.29
C ALA A 14 -21.54 12.20 5.43
N GLU A 15 -21.87 11.06 4.85
CA GLU A 15 -20.92 9.95 4.78
C GLU A 15 -19.71 10.44 3.97
N PRO A 16 -18.49 10.35 4.52
CA PRO A 16 -17.32 10.59 3.71
C PRO A 16 -17.32 9.54 2.61
N ALA A 17 -17.34 9.98 1.36
CA ALA A 17 -17.11 9.12 0.21
C ALA A 17 -15.64 8.66 0.26
N ILE A 18 -15.35 7.67 1.10
CA ILE A 18 -14.12 6.91 1.01
C ILE A 18 -14.28 6.12 -0.29
N ALA A 19 -13.63 6.62 -1.35
CA ALA A 19 -13.57 5.90 -2.60
C ALA A 19 -12.90 4.55 -2.33
N ALA A 20 -13.68 3.47 -2.46
CA ALA A 20 -13.14 2.12 -2.36
C ALA A 20 -12.06 1.92 -3.42
N HIS A 21 -11.04 1.12 -3.07
CA HIS A 21 -10.02 0.69 -4.02
C HIS A 21 -10.65 -0.07 -5.18
N LYS A 22 -10.04 0.03 -6.37
CA LYS A 22 -10.56 -0.65 -7.57
C LYS A 22 -10.36 -2.15 -7.48
N HIS A 23 -9.26 -2.57 -6.87
CA HIS A 23 -8.90 -3.97 -6.62
C HIS A 23 -8.36 -4.12 -5.20
N LEU A 24 -8.26 -5.35 -4.71
CA LEU A 24 -7.63 -5.66 -3.43
C LEU A 24 -6.10 -5.55 -3.56
N GLU A 25 -5.43 -5.11 -2.50
CA GLU A 25 -3.97 -5.07 -2.41
C GLU A 25 -3.32 -6.41 -2.78
N LYS A 26 -3.90 -7.51 -2.26
CA LYS A 26 -3.46 -8.87 -2.53
C LYS A 26 -3.46 -9.23 -4.02
N GLU A 27 -4.33 -8.62 -4.84
CA GLU A 27 -4.32 -8.84 -6.30
C GLU A 27 -3.05 -8.23 -6.93
N TYR A 28 -2.70 -7.01 -6.54
CA TYR A 28 -1.46 -6.34 -6.98
C TYR A 28 -0.22 -7.06 -6.46
N GLN A 29 -0.20 -7.38 -5.17
CA GLN A 29 0.87 -8.16 -4.55
C GLN A 29 1.08 -9.47 -5.31
N LYS A 30 0.00 -10.18 -5.64
CA LYS A 30 0.05 -11.42 -6.40
C LYS A 30 0.64 -11.22 -7.78
N GLU A 31 0.11 -10.28 -8.54
CA GLU A 31 0.59 -10.01 -9.89
C GLU A 31 2.08 -9.62 -9.90
N TRP A 32 2.52 -8.79 -8.95
CA TRP A 32 3.92 -8.37 -8.86
C TRP A 32 4.85 -9.49 -8.42
N CYS A 33 4.43 -10.27 -7.41
CA CYS A 33 5.28 -11.29 -6.81
C CYS A 33 5.32 -12.60 -7.62
N ASP A 34 4.37 -12.84 -8.51
CA ASP A 34 4.37 -14.02 -9.38
C ASP A 34 5.54 -14.02 -10.39
N ASP A 35 6.33 -12.95 -10.45
CA ASP A 35 7.53 -12.89 -11.28
C ASP A 35 8.68 -13.74 -10.71
N HIS A 36 9.44 -14.39 -11.60
CA HIS A 36 10.73 -15.03 -11.33
C HIS A 36 10.92 -15.76 -9.96
N PHE A 37 9.96 -16.58 -9.53
CA PHE A 37 10.04 -17.41 -8.31
C PHE A 37 10.16 -16.63 -6.98
N TYR A 38 9.66 -15.40 -6.92
CA TYR A 38 9.64 -14.67 -5.66
C TYR A 38 8.69 -15.33 -4.65
N LYS A 39 9.01 -15.18 -3.36
CA LYS A 39 8.24 -15.78 -2.26
C LYS A 39 7.26 -14.76 -1.70
N MET A 40 5.99 -14.96 -1.99
CA MET A 40 4.89 -14.19 -1.44
C MET A 40 4.67 -14.49 0.05
N GLU A 41 4.31 -13.46 0.82
CA GLU A 41 3.92 -13.59 2.24
C GLU A 41 4.98 -14.35 3.06
N TYR A 42 6.25 -13.96 2.89
CA TYR A 42 7.35 -14.68 3.52
C TYR A 42 7.37 -14.39 5.03
N PRO A 43 7.18 -15.40 5.89
CA PRO A 43 7.10 -15.19 7.33
C PRO A 43 8.47 -14.88 7.93
N LEU A 44 8.49 -13.94 8.87
CA LEU A 44 9.63 -13.64 9.73
C LEU A 44 9.44 -14.27 11.12
N GLU A 45 10.54 -14.39 11.86
CA GLU A 45 10.56 -15.05 13.19
C GLU A 45 9.69 -14.35 14.24
N ASP A 46 9.39 -13.06 14.04
CA ASP A 46 8.55 -12.25 14.92
C ASP A 46 7.06 -12.29 14.56
N GLY A 47 6.67 -13.06 13.55
CA GLY A 47 5.30 -13.18 13.06
C GLY A 47 4.88 -12.12 12.05
N SER A 48 5.75 -11.17 11.70
CA SER A 48 5.53 -10.29 10.54
C SER A 48 5.76 -11.05 9.22
N HIS A 49 5.24 -10.52 8.12
CA HIS A 49 5.35 -11.13 6.80
C HIS A 49 5.86 -10.10 5.80
N ILE A 50 6.73 -10.54 4.89
CA ILE A 50 7.22 -9.74 3.77
C ILE A 50 6.32 -10.03 2.59
N ASP A 51 5.69 -9.01 2.02
CA ASP A 51 4.73 -9.19 0.94
C ASP A 51 5.31 -9.95 -0.24
N CYS A 52 6.54 -9.60 -0.63
CA CYS A 52 7.30 -10.33 -1.64
C CYS A 52 8.80 -10.35 -1.35
N LEU A 53 9.37 -11.55 -1.21
CA LEU A 53 10.80 -11.75 -1.03
C LEU A 53 11.45 -12.22 -2.34
N THR A 54 12.38 -11.42 -2.85
CA THR A 54 13.16 -11.75 -4.06
C THR A 54 14.56 -12.25 -3.68
N GLU A 55 15.39 -12.55 -4.69
CA GLU A 55 16.80 -12.88 -4.45
C GLU A 55 17.55 -11.74 -3.75
N THR A 56 17.24 -10.49 -4.08
CA THR A 56 18.02 -9.31 -3.67
C THR A 56 17.27 -8.34 -2.77
N HIS A 57 15.93 -8.38 -2.75
CA HIS A 57 15.09 -7.41 -2.04
C HIS A 57 14.05 -8.06 -1.13
N ALA A 58 13.73 -7.37 -0.04
CA ALA A 58 12.53 -7.57 0.75
C ALA A 58 11.55 -6.43 0.44
N VAL A 59 10.41 -6.77 -0.16
CA VAL A 59 9.53 -5.81 -0.83
C VAL A 59 8.17 -5.73 -0.12
N GLU A 60 7.75 -4.51 0.18
CA GLU A 60 6.40 -4.17 0.62
C GLU A 60 5.57 -3.69 -0.59
N VAL A 61 4.32 -4.12 -0.69
CA VAL A 61 3.36 -3.75 -1.72
C VAL A 61 2.19 -3.00 -1.08
N GLU A 62 2.03 -1.73 -1.40
CA GLU A 62 1.11 -0.87 -0.63
C GLU A 62 0.45 0.20 -1.49
N PHE A 63 -0.79 0.58 -1.14
CA PHE A 63 -1.49 1.70 -1.78
C PHE A 63 -0.82 3.05 -1.49
N ALA A 64 -0.86 3.92 -2.50
CA ALA A 64 -0.20 5.23 -2.45
C ALA A 64 -0.42 6.05 -1.16
N PRO A 65 -1.64 6.13 -0.57
CA PRO A 65 -1.83 6.88 0.67
C PRO A 65 -0.99 6.38 1.86
N LYS A 66 -0.60 5.10 1.86
CA LYS A 66 0.19 4.43 2.91
C LYS A 66 1.70 4.40 2.61
N TRP A 67 2.18 5.18 1.65
CA TRP A 67 3.62 5.28 1.26
C TRP A 67 4.60 5.45 2.42
N ALA A 68 4.21 6.11 3.52
CA ALA A 68 5.09 6.33 4.67
C ALA A 68 5.22 5.07 5.54
N GLU A 69 4.15 4.28 5.64
CA GLU A 69 4.14 2.98 6.33
C GLU A 69 5.04 1.98 5.60
N SER A 70 4.93 1.95 4.26
CA SER A 70 5.73 1.05 3.41
C SER A 70 7.24 1.32 3.48
N VAL A 71 7.67 2.55 3.77
CA VAL A 71 9.08 2.86 4.06
C VAL A 71 9.55 2.15 5.32
N GLY A 72 8.78 2.22 6.40
CA GLY A 72 9.13 1.57 7.66
C GLY A 72 9.21 0.06 7.53
N GLN A 73 8.21 -0.55 6.89
CA GLN A 73 8.15 -1.99 6.68
C GLN A 73 9.29 -2.49 5.78
N SER A 74 9.49 -1.88 4.61
CA SER A 74 10.57 -2.31 3.70
C SER A 74 11.96 -2.23 4.33
N LEU A 75 12.26 -1.16 5.09
CA LEU A 75 13.52 -1.03 5.83
C LEU A 75 13.66 -2.07 6.93
N TYR A 76 12.59 -2.34 7.67
CA TYR A 76 12.59 -3.36 8.71
C TYR A 76 12.83 -4.76 8.13
N TYR A 77 12.15 -5.09 7.03
CA TYR A 77 12.29 -6.40 6.39
C TYR A 77 13.66 -6.60 5.76
N ALA A 78 14.23 -5.55 5.18
CA ALA A 78 15.63 -5.53 4.72
C ALA A 78 16.58 -5.83 5.88
N LEU A 79 16.40 -5.18 7.04
CA LEU A 79 17.19 -5.43 8.24
C LEU A 79 17.07 -6.89 8.72
N LYS A 80 15.87 -7.47 8.69
CA LYS A 80 15.61 -8.85 9.16
C LYS A 80 16.15 -9.93 8.22
N THR A 81 16.34 -9.63 6.95
CA THR A 81 16.74 -10.61 5.93
C THR A 81 18.15 -10.40 5.39
N GLY A 82 18.77 -9.25 5.65
CA GLY A 82 20.03 -8.83 5.03
C GLY A 82 19.89 -8.47 3.54
N LYS A 83 18.67 -8.32 3.03
CA LYS A 83 18.38 -7.92 1.64
C LYS A 83 18.22 -6.40 1.54
N GLN A 84 18.06 -5.91 0.31
CA GLN A 84 17.79 -4.50 0.05
C GLN A 84 16.30 -4.18 0.27
N PRO A 85 15.96 -2.98 0.78
CA PRO A 85 14.57 -2.57 0.94
C PRO A 85 13.94 -2.25 -0.41
N GLY A 86 12.69 -2.69 -0.61
CA GLY A 86 11.92 -2.38 -1.81
C GLY A 86 10.48 -2.01 -1.49
N VAL A 87 9.90 -1.13 -2.31
CA VAL A 87 8.49 -0.76 -2.23
C VAL A 87 7.86 -0.81 -3.62
N VAL A 88 6.73 -1.48 -3.73
CA VAL A 88 5.82 -1.40 -4.88
C VAL A 88 4.65 -0.52 -4.47
N LEU A 89 4.56 0.67 -5.06
CA LEU A 89 3.47 1.60 -4.74
C LEU A 89 2.31 1.44 -5.74
N ILE A 90 1.12 1.12 -5.25
CA ILE A 90 -0.09 0.97 -6.06
C ILE A 90 -0.72 2.35 -6.31
N LEU A 91 -0.86 2.72 -7.58
CA LEU A 91 -1.41 3.99 -8.06
C LEU A 91 -2.72 3.74 -8.81
N GLU A 92 -3.86 4.05 -8.17
CA GLU A 92 -5.18 3.84 -8.78
C GLU A 92 -5.78 5.13 -9.36
N SER A 93 -5.25 6.29 -8.97
CA SER A 93 -5.72 7.62 -9.35
C SER A 93 -4.56 8.55 -9.72
N SER A 94 -4.82 9.53 -10.58
CA SER A 94 -3.83 10.59 -10.88
C SER A 94 -3.44 11.41 -9.64
N LYS A 95 -4.30 11.46 -8.61
CA LYS A 95 -4.03 12.12 -7.34
C LYS A 95 -2.94 11.43 -6.52
N ASP A 96 -2.63 10.17 -6.83
CA ASP A 96 -1.67 9.36 -6.09
C ASP A 96 -0.22 9.73 -6.40
N ARG A 97 0.01 10.44 -7.52
CA ARG A 97 1.34 10.88 -7.95
C ARG A 97 2.12 11.63 -6.86
N LYS A 98 1.45 12.43 -6.04
CA LYS A 98 2.06 13.17 -4.93
C LYS A 98 2.69 12.25 -3.88
N PHE A 99 2.18 11.02 -3.72
CA PHE A 99 2.72 10.05 -2.77
C PHE A 99 3.93 9.33 -3.34
N LEU A 100 3.93 9.03 -4.65
CA LEU A 100 5.11 8.54 -5.34
C LEU A 100 6.28 9.53 -5.24
N GLU A 101 6.03 10.81 -5.46
CA GLU A 101 7.05 11.86 -5.34
C GLU A 101 7.65 11.94 -3.93
N ARG A 102 6.82 11.79 -2.89
CA ARG A 102 7.27 11.73 -1.50
C ARG A 102 8.09 10.47 -1.20
N LEU A 103 7.61 9.32 -1.68
CA LEU A 103 8.32 8.05 -1.53
C LEU A 103 9.69 8.12 -2.19
N GLN A 104 9.78 8.62 -3.43
CA GLN A 104 11.04 8.76 -4.16
C GLN A 104 12.05 9.64 -3.41
N ALA A 105 11.60 10.79 -2.88
CA ALA A 105 12.47 11.69 -2.12
C ALA A 105 13.08 11.02 -0.87
N VAL A 106 12.34 10.12 -0.21
CA VAL A 106 12.86 9.34 0.93
C VAL A 106 13.72 8.17 0.43
N ALA A 107 13.26 7.46 -0.59
CA ALA A 107 13.92 6.30 -1.15
C ALA A 107 15.36 6.59 -1.60
N ASP A 108 15.60 7.75 -2.22
CA ASP A 108 16.94 8.19 -2.63
C ASP A 108 17.91 8.32 -1.45
N GLY A 109 17.42 8.75 -0.28
CA GLY A 109 18.22 8.91 0.93
C GLY A 109 18.53 7.61 1.67
N TYR A 110 17.69 6.58 1.48
CA TYR A 110 17.79 5.31 2.20
C TYR A 110 18.11 4.10 1.31
N GLY A 111 18.29 4.30 0.01
CA GLY A 111 18.59 3.24 -0.96
C GLY A 111 17.42 2.26 -1.13
N ILE A 112 16.18 2.76 -1.09
CA ILE A 112 14.98 1.94 -1.29
C ILE A 112 14.68 1.84 -2.79
N ALA A 113 14.56 0.62 -3.30
CA ALA A 113 14.10 0.42 -4.67
C ALA A 113 12.59 0.68 -4.77
N VAL A 114 12.15 1.44 -5.77
CA VAL A 114 10.75 1.83 -5.94
C VAL A 114 10.22 1.35 -7.28
N TRP A 115 9.13 0.58 -7.23
CA TRP A 115 8.32 0.20 -8.39
C TRP A 115 6.89 0.71 -8.21
N THR A 116 6.11 0.64 -9.29
CA THR A 116 4.69 1.02 -9.24
C THR A 116 3.82 -0.03 -9.92
N MET A 117 2.62 -0.21 -9.39
CA MET A 117 1.55 -0.93 -10.05
C MET A 117 0.33 -0.04 -10.24
N ARG A 118 -0.48 -0.37 -11.25
CA ARG A 118 -1.72 0.30 -11.62
C ARG A 118 -2.78 -0.75 -11.94
N PRO A 119 -4.07 -0.41 -11.92
CA PRO A 119 -5.14 -1.34 -12.31
C PRO A 119 -4.94 -1.98 -13.70
N GLY A 120 -4.26 -1.28 -14.62
CA GLY A 120 -3.96 -1.80 -15.95
C GLY A 120 -2.87 -2.88 -16.00
N ASP A 121 -2.10 -3.05 -14.93
CA ASP A 121 -0.99 -4.01 -14.86
C ASP A 121 -1.45 -5.39 -14.38
N LEU A 122 -2.66 -5.49 -13.80
CA LEU A 122 -3.26 -6.76 -13.40
C LEU A 122 -3.62 -7.60 -14.64
N LYS A 123 -3.18 -8.86 -14.68
CA LYS A 123 -3.64 -9.81 -15.70
C LYS A 123 -5.12 -10.09 -15.48
N ARG A 124 -5.88 -10.09 -16.57
CA ARG A 124 -7.31 -10.41 -16.58
C ARG A 124 -7.56 -11.89 -16.74
#